data_AF-A0A525JJL6-F1
#
_entry.id   AF-A0A525JJL6-F1
#
_cell.length_a   1.000
_cell.length_b   1.000
_cell.length_c   1.000
_cell.angle_alpha   90.00
_cell.angle_beta   90.00
_cell.angle_gamma   90.00
#
_symmetry.space_group_name_H-M   'P 1'
#
loop_
_entity.id
_entity.type
_entity.pdbx_description
1 polymer ?
#
loop_
_entity_poly.entity_id
_entity_poly.type
_entity_poly.pdbx_seq_one_letter_code
_entity_poly.pdbx_strand_id
1 'polypeptide(L)'
;MTDSEKAAKVVDALKAAEHEPAPVALKVLNGLVGLVQGGGEQPLEVEDARSSAFLAVCEVGKALHRGQPADRLWQSAIEAAERWRSLAR
;
A
#
# COMPACT_ATOMS: atom_id res chain seq x y z
N MET A 1 -14.90 -2.69 7.05
CA MET A 1 -13.56 -2.40 7.58
C MET A 1 -13.42 -0.90 7.73
N THR A 2 -12.92 -0.43 8.85
CA THR A 2 -12.51 0.96 9.06
C THR A 2 -11.29 1.29 8.18
N ASP A 3 -10.99 2.59 8.02
CA ASP A 3 -9.79 3.00 7.29
C ASP A 3 -8.50 2.53 7.99
N SER A 4 -8.47 2.51 9.33
CA SER A 4 -7.35 1.93 10.10
C SER A 4 -7.16 0.43 9.86
N GLU A 5 -8.24 -0.36 9.82
CA GLU A 5 -8.18 -1.79 9.51
C GLU A 5 -7.69 -2.04 8.07
N LYS A 6 -8.12 -1.21 7.12
CA LYS A 6 -7.65 -1.27 5.72
C LYS A 6 -6.15 -0.94 5.66
N ALA A 7 -5.72 0.12 6.33
CA ALA A 7 -4.31 0.52 6.39
C ALA A 7 -3.41 -0.56 7.01
N ALA A 8 -3.85 -1.16 8.13
CA ALA A 8 -3.13 -2.27 8.76
C ALA A 8 -2.97 -3.46 7.79
N LYS A 9 -4.06 -3.85 7.11
CA LYS A 9 -4.01 -4.93 6.12
C LYS A 9 -3.06 -4.64 4.95
N VAL A 10 -2.99 -3.38 4.50
CA VAL A 10 -2.04 -2.97 3.46
C VAL A 10 -0.59 -3.07 3.96
N VAL A 11 -0.30 -2.62 5.18
CA VAL A 11 1.05 -2.76 5.79
C VAL A 11 1.47 -4.22 5.88
N ASP A 12 0.59 -5.09 6.39
CA ASP A 12 0.89 -6.51 6.55
C ASP A 12 1.11 -7.20 5.19
N ALA A 13 0.28 -6.88 4.20
CA ALA A 13 0.42 -7.41 2.85
C ALA A 13 1.72 -6.95 2.17
N LEU A 14 2.13 -5.69 2.36
CA LEU A 14 3.38 -5.16 1.82
C LEU A 14 4.60 -5.87 2.43
N LYS A 15 4.64 -6.02 3.77
CA LYS A 15 5.72 -6.72 4.48
C LYS A 15 5.82 -8.19 4.08
N ALA A 16 4.67 -8.85 3.87
CA ALA A 16 4.66 -10.22 3.37
C ALA A 16 5.17 -10.30 1.92
N ALA A 17 4.68 -9.42 1.04
CA ALA A 17 4.98 -9.45 -0.39
C ALA A 17 6.43 -9.06 -0.73
N GLU A 18 7.10 -8.26 0.10
CA GLU A 18 8.51 -7.88 -0.09
C GLU A 18 9.44 -9.10 -0.12
N HIS A 19 9.08 -10.19 0.56
CA HIS A 19 9.87 -11.42 0.63
C HIS A 19 9.49 -12.46 -0.44
N GLU A 20 8.53 -12.14 -1.29
CA GLU A 20 8.00 -13.06 -2.30
C GLU A 20 8.61 -12.83 -3.69
N PRO A 21 8.63 -13.85 -4.57
CA PRO A 21 8.97 -13.64 -5.97
C PRO A 21 8.02 -12.63 -6.64
N ALA A 22 8.54 -11.85 -7.59
CA ALA A 22 7.78 -10.78 -8.25
C ALA A 22 6.38 -11.20 -8.76
N PRO A 23 6.17 -12.39 -9.39
CA PRO A 23 4.83 -12.80 -9.82
C PRO A 23 3.84 -13.02 -8.67
N VAL A 24 4.32 -13.44 -7.50
CA VAL A 24 3.49 -13.65 -6.30
C VAL A 24 3.20 -12.31 -5.65
N ALA A 25 4.24 -11.48 -5.46
CA ALA A 25 4.10 -10.12 -4.95
C ALA A 25 3.11 -9.29 -5.77
N LEU A 26 3.19 -9.33 -7.11
CA LEU A 26 2.27 -8.63 -8.00
C LEU A 26 0.80 -9.02 -7.80
N LYS A 27 0.51 -10.31 -7.55
CA LYS A 27 -0.87 -10.75 -7.24
C LYS A 27 -1.36 -10.15 -5.93
N VAL A 28 -0.49 -10.10 -4.91
CA VAL A 28 -0.81 -9.46 -3.63
C VAL A 28 -1.10 -7.98 -3.82
N LEU A 29 -0.20 -7.24 -4.49
CA LEU A 29 -0.34 -5.80 -4.71
C LEU A 29 -1.62 -5.45 -5.49
N ASN A 30 -1.95 -6.20 -6.53
CA ASN A 30 -3.19 -6.01 -7.29
C ASN A 30 -4.45 -6.24 -6.44
N GLY A 31 -4.38 -7.14 -5.46
CA GLY A 31 -5.46 -7.36 -4.49
C GLY A 31 -5.68 -6.19 -3.53
N LEU A 32 -4.71 -5.28 -3.37
CA LEU A 32 -4.81 -4.13 -2.47
C LEU A 32 -5.65 -2.97 -3.05
N VAL A 33 -5.84 -2.92 -4.37
CA VAL A 33 -6.56 -1.83 -5.07
C VAL A 33 -7.95 -1.57 -4.45
N GLY A 34 -8.67 -2.63 -4.09
CA GLY A 34 -10.01 -2.51 -3.49
C GLY A 34 -10.01 -1.96 -2.05
N LEU A 35 -8.88 -2.01 -1.35
CA LEU A 35 -8.76 -1.51 0.03
C LEU A 35 -8.58 0.00 0.11
N VAL A 36 -8.16 0.63 -0.99
CA VAL A 36 -7.85 2.07 -1.05
C VAL A 36 -9.08 2.91 -1.41
N GLN A 37 -10.16 2.28 -1.86
CA GLN A 37 -11.43 2.97 -2.07
C GLN A 37 -11.96 3.43 -0.71
N GLY A 38 -12.05 4.75 -0.52
CA GLY A 38 -12.56 5.37 0.69
C GLY A 38 -14.00 4.97 0.99
N GLY A 39 -14.29 4.78 2.27
CA GLY A 39 -15.66 4.58 2.74
C GLY A 39 -16.14 5.84 3.44
N GLY A 40 -16.89 6.70 2.72
CA GLY A 40 -17.45 7.92 3.27
C GLY A 40 -16.46 9.09 3.34
N GLU A 41 -16.92 10.20 3.93
CA GLU A 41 -16.14 11.42 4.11
C GLU A 41 -15.10 11.21 5.22
N GLN A 42 -13.83 11.53 4.94
CA GLN A 42 -12.71 11.44 5.87
C GLN A 42 -11.98 12.79 5.94
N PRO A 43 -11.22 13.06 7.01
CA PRO A 43 -10.32 14.21 7.05
C PRO A 43 -9.37 14.19 5.85
N LEU A 44 -9.06 15.37 5.32
CA LEU A 44 -8.22 15.52 4.13
C LEU A 44 -6.86 14.84 4.31
N GLU A 45 -6.29 14.87 5.52
CA GLU A 45 -5.02 14.24 5.85
C GLU A 45 -5.06 12.72 5.74
N VAL A 46 -6.21 12.10 6.04
CA VAL A 46 -6.43 10.66 5.89
C VAL A 46 -6.55 10.30 4.42
N GLU A 47 -7.30 11.10 3.65
CA GLU A 47 -7.47 10.93 2.20
C GLU A 47 -6.13 11.08 1.44
N ASP A 48 -5.33 12.07 1.80
CA ASP A 48 -4.00 12.31 1.23
C ASP A 48 -3.04 11.17 1.55
N ALA A 49 -3.00 10.74 2.82
CA ALA A 49 -2.14 9.63 3.24
C ALA A 49 -2.54 8.30 2.56
N ARG A 50 -3.84 8.02 2.45
CA ARG A 50 -4.36 6.84 1.74
C ARG A 50 -3.99 6.86 0.25
N SER A 51 -4.17 8.00 -0.41
CA SER A 51 -3.81 8.18 -1.83
C SER A 51 -2.30 8.02 -2.04
N SER A 52 -1.49 8.60 -1.16
CA SER A 52 -0.03 8.47 -1.18
C SER A 52 0.42 7.01 -1.01
N ALA A 53 -0.19 6.27 -0.08
CA ALA A 53 0.10 4.85 0.13
C ALA A 53 -0.19 4.03 -1.13
N PHE A 54 -1.29 4.33 -1.83
CA PHE A 54 -1.65 3.63 -3.06
C PHE A 54 -0.71 3.93 -4.23
N LEU A 55 -0.33 5.19 -4.41
CA LEU A 55 0.65 5.55 -5.44
C LEU A 55 1.97 4.83 -5.21
N ALA A 56 2.44 4.77 -3.95
CA ALA A 56 3.66 4.04 -3.61
C ALA A 56 3.55 2.53 -3.90
N VAL A 57 2.42 1.90 -3.57
CA VAL A 57 2.10 0.50 -3.95
C VAL A 57 2.17 0.33 -5.48
N CYS A 58 1.62 1.27 -6.25
CA CYS A 58 1.66 1.22 -7.70
C CYS A 58 3.08 1.37 -8.26
N GLU A 59 3.95 2.17 -7.65
CA GLU A 59 5.37 2.25 -8.04
C GLU A 59 6.08 0.92 -7.86
N VAL A 60 5.85 0.24 -6.73
CA VAL A 60 6.40 -1.11 -6.49
C VAL A 60 5.91 -2.07 -7.58
N GLY A 61 4.60 -2.11 -7.82
CA GLY A 61 4.01 -2.98 -8.83
C GLY A 61 4.57 -2.71 -10.24
N LYS A 62 4.77 -1.44 -10.60
CA LYS A 62 5.39 -1.04 -11.87
C LYS A 62 6.84 -1.52 -11.98
N ALA A 63 7.64 -1.35 -10.93
CA ALA A 63 9.03 -1.80 -10.92
C ALA A 63 9.13 -3.32 -11.07
N LEU A 64 8.33 -4.08 -10.30
CA LEU A 64 8.27 -5.54 -10.39
C LEU A 64 7.85 -6.02 -11.78
N HIS A 65 6.82 -5.40 -12.37
CA HIS A 65 6.39 -5.73 -13.73
C HIS A 65 7.47 -5.50 -14.79
N ARG A 66 8.39 -4.56 -14.55
CA ARG A 66 9.50 -4.21 -15.45
C ARG A 66 10.81 -4.94 -15.13
N GLY A 67 10.83 -5.78 -14.09
CA GLY A 67 12.06 -6.40 -13.60
C GLY A 67 13.10 -5.39 -13.07
N GLN A 68 12.64 -4.24 -12.57
CA GLN A 68 13.51 -3.20 -12.01
C GLN A 68 13.73 -3.40 -10.51
N PRO A 69 14.84 -2.91 -9.94
CA PRO A 69 15.07 -2.92 -8.49
C PRO A 69 13.95 -2.19 -7.75
N ALA A 70 13.47 -2.77 -6.67
CA ALA A 70 12.32 -2.26 -5.90
C ALA A 70 12.60 -2.09 -4.40
N ASP A 71 13.82 -2.35 -3.91
CA ASP A 71 14.15 -2.40 -2.48
C ASP A 71 13.73 -1.10 -1.74
N ARG A 72 14.07 0.06 -2.32
CA ARG A 72 13.68 1.36 -1.76
C ARG A 72 12.20 1.69 -1.93
N LEU A 73 11.55 1.11 -2.94
CA LEU A 73 10.13 1.32 -3.21
C LEU A 73 9.26 0.55 -2.22
N TRP A 74 9.68 -0.66 -1.81
CA TRP A 74 9.05 -1.42 -0.75
C TRP A 74 9.02 -0.64 0.56
N GLN A 75 10.18 -0.15 1.00
CA GLN A 75 10.27 0.66 2.21
C GLN A 75 9.36 1.90 2.13
N SER A 76 9.40 2.64 1.01
CA SER A 76 8.57 3.83 0.82
C SER A 76 7.07 3.53 0.85
N ALA A 77 6.64 2.40 0.28
CA ALA A 77 5.23 1.99 0.31
C ALA A 77 4.78 1.59 1.73
N ILE A 78 5.63 0.89 2.48
CA ILE A 78 5.37 0.50 3.86
C ILE A 78 5.24 1.75 4.75
N GLU A 79 6.18 2.70 4.64
CA GLU A 79 6.14 3.96 5.41
C GLU A 79 4.89 4.79 5.11
N ALA A 80 4.49 4.88 3.84
CA ALA A 80 3.27 5.59 3.44
C ALA A 80 2.01 4.91 4.01
N ALA A 81 1.94 3.58 3.97
CA ALA A 81 0.82 2.82 4.55
C ALA A 81 0.79 2.91 6.09
N GLU A 82 1.94 2.92 6.76
CA GLU A 82 2.03 3.13 8.20
C GLU A 82 1.60 4.54 8.60
N ARG A 83 1.95 5.57 7.80
CA ARG A 83 1.45 6.93 7.99
C ARG A 83 -0.07 7.00 7.87
N TRP A 84 -0.66 6.39 6.84
CA TRP A 84 -2.12 6.29 6.71
C TRP A 84 -2.75 5.64 7.94
N ARG A 85 -2.23 4.49 8.39
CA ARG A 85 -2.69 3.81 9.61
C ARG A 85 -2.61 4.71 10.85
N SER A 86 -1.58 5.54 10.95
CA SER A 86 -1.39 6.44 12.10
C SER A 86 -2.41 7.59 12.14
N LEU A 87 -2.89 8.04 10.98
CA LEU A 87 -3.83 9.15 10.82
C LEU A 87 -5.29 8.68 10.85
N ALA A 88 -5.56 7.45 10.41
CA ALA A 88 -6.89 6.85 10.39
C ALA A 88 -7.40 6.36 11.77
N ARG A 89 -6.80 6.81 12.87
CA ARG A 89 -7.09 6.37 14.25
C ARG A 89 -8.52 6.63 14.68
#